data_AF-A0A3E1EUF7-F1
#
_entry.id   AF-A0A3E1EUF7-F1
#
_cell.length_a   1.000
_cell.length_b   1.000
_cell.length_c   1.000
_cell.angle_alpha   90.00
_cell.angle_beta   90.00
_cell.angle_gamma   90.00
#
_symmetry.space_group_name_H-M   'P 1'
#
loop_
_entity.id
_entity.type
_entity.pdbx_description
1 polymer ?
#
loop_
_entity_poly.entity_id
_entity_poly.type
_entity_poly.pdbx_seq_one_letter_code
_entity_poly.pdbx_strand_id
1 'polypeptide(L)'
;MNKLLTLSIMILFSLGLNAQQPVISDTDGKLQYEAIVKDKKDKKNDVFFKFYEVKVKNISNETVTFTPVLNYINNNGQAVNSSNHDGVKPITLAPGESIGGHQENTPGLYLFKEFMVGNSGKKASDASNSLKSITINY
;
A
#
# COMPACT_ATOMS: atom_id res chain seq x y z
N MET A 1 -4.56 -53.01 -2.68
CA MET A 1 -4.57 -51.92 -1.69
C MET A 1 -3.81 -50.68 -2.18
N ASN A 2 -4.08 -50.17 -3.39
CA ASN A 2 -3.32 -49.04 -4.00
C ASN A 2 -4.20 -47.85 -4.42
N LYS A 3 -5.41 -47.70 -3.87
CA LYS A 3 -6.34 -46.63 -4.27
C LYS A 3 -6.52 -45.51 -3.24
N LEU A 4 -5.80 -45.53 -2.13
CA LEU A 4 -5.96 -44.57 -1.03
C LEU A 4 -4.86 -43.49 -0.95
N LEU A 5 -3.78 -43.59 -1.74
CA LEU A 5 -2.67 -42.63 -1.64
C LEU A 5 -2.86 -41.35 -2.49
N THR A 6 -3.78 -41.36 -3.45
CA THR A 6 -3.92 -40.26 -4.43
C THR A 6 -4.84 -39.13 -3.97
N LEU A 7 -5.51 -39.27 -2.83
CA LEU A 7 -6.47 -38.26 -2.35
C LEU A 7 -5.82 -37.21 -1.42
N SER A 8 -4.64 -37.50 -0.87
CA SER A 8 -3.99 -36.66 0.16
C SER A 8 -3.20 -35.47 -0.42
N ILE A 9 -2.94 -35.45 -1.73
CA ILE A 9 -2.11 -34.42 -2.37
C ILE A 9 -2.94 -33.22 -2.87
N MET A 10 -4.27 -33.35 -2.98
CA MET A 10 -5.13 -32.23 -3.41
C MET A 10 -5.51 -31.23 -2.31
N ILE A 11 -5.27 -31.53 -1.04
CA ILE A 11 -5.64 -30.64 0.07
C ILE A 11 -4.56 -29.57 0.34
N LEU A 12 -3.36 -29.68 -0.24
CA LEU A 12 -2.29 -28.71 -0.03
C LEU A 12 -2.31 -27.52 -1.01
N PHE A 13 -3.17 -27.53 -2.03
CA PHE A 13 -3.27 -26.43 -3.00
C PHE A 13 -4.39 -25.42 -2.71
N SER A 14 -5.21 -25.64 -1.68
CA SER A 14 -6.37 -24.78 -1.38
C SER A 14 -6.11 -23.69 -0.34
N LEU A 15 -4.91 -23.61 0.25
CA LEU A 15 -4.45 -22.40 0.94
C LEU A 15 -3.89 -21.40 -0.07
N GLY A 16 -4.70 -21.07 -1.07
CA GLY A 16 -4.52 -19.90 -1.92
C GLY A 16 -4.71 -18.63 -1.08
N LEU A 17 -3.71 -18.33 -0.26
CA LEU A 17 -3.56 -17.04 0.39
C LEU A 17 -3.37 -16.03 -0.74
N ASN A 18 -4.45 -15.31 -1.05
CA ASN A 18 -4.41 -14.06 -1.81
C ASN A 18 -3.69 -12.99 -0.96
N ALA A 19 -2.45 -13.26 -0.54
CA ALA A 19 -1.53 -12.23 -0.13
C ALA A 19 -1.24 -11.42 -1.40
N GLN A 20 -1.92 -10.28 -1.54
CA GLN A 20 -1.60 -9.32 -2.59
C GLN A 20 -0.11 -9.02 -2.47
N GLN A 21 0.66 -9.42 -3.49
CA GLN A 21 2.08 -9.15 -3.50
C GLN A 21 2.29 -7.63 -3.42
N PRO A 22 3.18 -7.16 -2.53
CA PRO A 22 3.49 -5.75 -2.46
C PRO A 22 4.10 -5.30 -3.79
N VAL A 23 3.70 -4.11 -4.24
CA VAL A 23 4.28 -3.49 -5.45
C VAL A 23 5.66 -2.91 -5.18
N ILE A 24 5.97 -2.63 -3.91
CA ILE A 24 7.27 -2.22 -3.40
C ILE A 24 7.44 -2.91 -2.05
N SER A 25 8.60 -3.51 -1.80
CA SER A 25 8.99 -4.06 -0.50
C SER A 25 10.47 -3.83 -0.32
N ASP A 26 10.87 -3.10 0.72
CA ASP A 26 12.26 -2.72 0.95
C ASP A 26 12.55 -2.51 2.45
N THR A 27 13.82 -2.34 2.78
CA THR A 27 14.33 -2.06 4.12
C THR A 27 15.53 -1.13 4.06
N ASP A 28 15.64 -0.21 5.02
CA ASP A 28 16.81 0.68 5.15
C ASP A 28 17.69 0.34 6.37
N GLY A 29 17.48 -0.84 6.95
CA GLY A 29 18.19 -1.32 8.13
C GLY A 29 17.53 -0.97 9.47
N LYS A 30 16.66 0.06 9.52
CA LYS A 30 15.86 0.37 10.73
C LYS A 30 14.37 0.14 10.51
N LEU A 31 13.89 0.45 9.31
CA LEU A 31 12.51 0.30 8.93
C LEU A 31 12.37 -0.70 7.78
N GLN A 32 11.37 -1.56 7.87
CA GLN A 32 10.85 -2.32 6.74
C GLN A 32 9.61 -1.61 6.23
N TYR A 33 9.47 -1.46 4.92
CA TYR A 33 8.28 -0.86 4.33
C TYR A 33 7.80 -1.58 3.09
N GLU A 34 6.47 -1.66 2.95
CA GLU A 34 5.80 -2.30 1.84
C GLU A 34 4.67 -1.41 1.33
N ALA A 35 4.46 -1.39 0.02
CA ALA A 35 3.31 -0.75 -0.60
C ALA A 35 2.41 -1.80 -1.24
N ILE A 36 1.12 -1.77 -0.92
CA ILE A 36 0.13 -2.69 -1.48
C ILE A 36 -0.99 -1.87 -2.13
N VAL A 37 -1.51 -2.34 -3.26
CA VAL A 37 -2.67 -1.70 -3.90
C VAL A 37 -3.96 -2.21 -3.25
N LYS A 38 -4.76 -1.29 -2.73
CA LYS A 38 -6.07 -1.54 -2.12
C LYS A 38 -7.19 -0.86 -2.90
N ASP A 39 -8.38 -1.44 -2.81
CA ASP A 39 -9.60 -0.89 -3.37
C ASP A 39 -10.41 -0.18 -2.28
N LYS A 40 -10.94 1.01 -2.56
CA LYS A 40 -12.02 1.65 -1.80
C LYS A 40 -13.27 1.67 -2.67
N LYS A 41 -14.36 1.13 -2.13
CA LYS A 41 -15.65 1.00 -2.82
C LYS A 41 -16.76 1.54 -1.92
N ASP A 42 -17.29 2.70 -2.28
CA ASP A 42 -18.50 3.27 -1.70
C ASP A 42 -19.63 3.14 -2.73
N LYS A 43 -20.41 2.06 -2.58
CA LYS A 43 -21.52 1.76 -3.48
C LYS A 43 -22.64 2.79 -3.40
N LYS A 44 -22.82 3.46 -2.27
CA LYS A 44 -23.92 4.43 -2.07
C LYS A 44 -23.67 5.70 -2.87
N ASN A 45 -22.42 6.15 -2.90
CA ASN A 45 -22.01 7.37 -3.58
C ASN A 45 -21.36 7.13 -4.94
N ASP A 46 -21.39 5.88 -5.42
CA ASP A 46 -20.75 5.43 -6.66
C ASP A 46 -19.24 5.76 -6.76
N VAL A 47 -18.53 5.76 -5.62
CA VAL A 47 -17.11 6.09 -5.55
C VAL A 47 -16.28 4.82 -5.47
N PHE A 48 -15.53 4.54 -6.53
CA PHE A 48 -14.68 3.37 -6.64
C PHE A 48 -13.29 3.81 -7.07
N PHE A 49 -12.27 3.55 -6.25
CA PHE A 49 -10.89 3.85 -6.61
C PHE A 49 -9.90 2.90 -5.97
N LYS A 50 -8.71 2.85 -6.54
CA LYS A 50 -7.56 2.18 -5.96
C LYS A 50 -6.62 3.19 -5.32
N PHE A 51 -5.89 2.72 -4.33
CA PHE A 51 -4.85 3.49 -3.66
C PHE A 51 -3.70 2.58 -3.27
N TYR A 52 -2.52 3.16 -3.09
CA TYR A 52 -1.38 2.51 -2.45
C TYR A 52 -1.49 2.73 -0.94
N GLU A 53 -1.56 1.63 -0.20
CA GLU A 53 -1.39 1.59 1.25
C GLU A 53 0.07 1.26 1.54
N VAL A 54 0.80 2.21 2.11
CA VAL A 54 2.18 1.97 2.58
C VAL A 54 2.12 1.54 4.03
N LYS A 55 2.74 0.40 4.33
CA LYS A 55 2.95 -0.08 5.69
C LYS A 55 4.41 0.04 6.03
N VAL A 56 4.69 0.49 7.24
CA VAL A 56 6.05 0.64 7.75
C VAL A 56 6.12 -0.06 9.09
N LYS A 57 7.18 -0.84 9.29
CA LYS A 57 7.47 -1.54 10.53
C LYS A 57 8.86 -1.14 11.01
N ASN A 58 8.97 -0.78 12.29
CA ASN A 58 10.27 -0.63 12.93
C ASN A 58 10.86 -2.01 13.23
N ILE A 59 11.95 -2.36 12.54
CA ILE A 59 12.67 -3.63 12.71
C ILE A 59 13.94 -3.47 13.55
N SER A 60 14.25 -2.24 13.97
CA SER A 60 15.36 -1.96 14.89
C SER A 60 14.97 -2.25 16.34
N ASN A 61 15.95 -2.18 17.23
CA ASN A 61 15.77 -2.29 18.69
C ASN A 61 15.63 -0.91 19.38
N GLU A 62 15.54 0.17 18.61
CA GLU A 62 15.40 1.54 19.11
C GLU A 62 14.10 2.18 18.62
N THR A 63 13.64 3.23 19.31
CA THR A 63 12.54 4.06 18.82
C THR A 63 13.02 4.85 17.60
N VAL A 64 12.25 4.83 16.52
CA VAL A 64 12.58 5.51 15.27
C VAL A 64 11.54 6.58 14.99
N THR A 65 12.01 7.80 14.69
CA THR A 65 11.17 8.87 14.13
C THR A 65 11.57 9.10 12.69
N PHE A 66 10.60 9.20 11.80
CA PHE A 66 10.85 9.36 10.37
C PHE A 66 9.70 10.07 9.65
N THR A 67 9.98 10.58 8.46
CA THR A 67 9.03 11.23 7.57
C THR A 67 9.07 10.53 6.20
N PRO A 68 8.01 9.82 5.80
CA PRO A 68 7.97 9.13 4.51
C PRO A 68 7.71 10.12 3.36
N VAL A 69 8.41 9.92 2.24
CA VAL A 69 8.18 10.64 0.99
C VAL A 69 7.88 9.64 -0.12
N LEU A 70 6.68 9.74 -0.70
CA LEU A 70 6.24 8.89 -1.80
C LEU A 70 6.61 9.57 -3.11
N ASN A 71 7.46 8.93 -3.91
CA ASN A 71 7.82 9.42 -5.24
C ASN A 71 6.97 8.70 -6.29
N TYR A 72 6.28 9.45 -7.14
CA TYR A 72 5.32 8.89 -8.09
C TYR A 72 5.28 9.67 -9.40
N ILE A 73 4.72 9.03 -10.42
CA ILE A 73 4.38 9.66 -11.69
C ILE A 73 2.90 10.05 -11.67
N ASN A 74 2.58 11.31 -11.92
CA ASN A 74 1.20 11.80 -12.00
C ASN A 74 0.54 11.47 -13.35
N ASN A 75 -0.72 11.87 -13.51
CA ASN A 75 -1.52 11.66 -14.72
C ASN A 75 -0.94 12.33 -15.99
N ASN A 76 -0.04 13.31 -15.82
CA ASN A 76 0.64 13.99 -16.92
C ASN A 76 2.00 13.35 -17.26
N GLY A 77 2.36 12.23 -16.62
CA GLY A 77 3.66 11.59 -16.81
C GLY A 77 4.82 12.28 -16.08
N GLN A 78 4.55 13.25 -15.22
CA GLN A 78 5.58 14.00 -14.50
C GLN A 78 5.96 13.31 -13.20
N ALA A 79 7.26 13.30 -12.90
CA ALA A 79 7.77 12.86 -11.60
C ALA A 79 7.47 13.93 -10.54
N VAL A 80 6.81 13.49 -9.48
CA VAL A 80 6.39 14.31 -8.34
C VAL A 80 6.61 13.54 -7.04
N ASN A 81 6.59 14.24 -5.91
CA ASN A 81 6.73 13.62 -4.60
C ASN A 81 5.70 14.18 -3.60
N SER A 82 5.47 13.44 -2.52
CA SER A 82 4.50 13.84 -1.49
C SER A 82 5.02 14.90 -0.51
N SER A 83 6.29 15.31 -0.61
CA SER A 83 6.92 16.22 0.37
C SER A 83 6.34 17.64 0.34
N ASN A 84 5.72 18.04 -0.76
CA ASN A 84 5.22 19.41 -0.96
C ASN A 84 3.81 19.62 -0.42
N HIS A 85 3.21 18.62 0.24
CA HIS A 85 1.91 18.75 0.86
C HIS A 85 2.08 18.99 2.37
N ASP A 86 1.51 20.08 2.89
CA ASP A 86 1.60 20.58 4.28
C ASP A 86 1.14 19.58 5.38
N GLY A 87 0.82 18.34 5.02
CA GLY A 87 0.29 17.30 5.90
C GLY A 87 1.26 16.16 6.26
N VAL A 88 2.50 16.15 5.76
CA VAL A 88 3.45 15.07 6.10
C VAL A 88 4.09 15.35 7.47
N LYS A 89 3.55 14.71 8.50
CA LYS A 89 4.09 14.77 9.86
C LYS A 89 5.10 13.65 10.09
N PRO A 90 6.11 13.86 10.95
CA PRO A 90 6.96 12.78 11.44
C PRO A 90 6.11 11.71 12.14
N ILE A 91 6.50 10.46 11.93
CA ILE A 91 5.92 9.26 12.53
C ILE A 91 6.97 8.69 13.47
N THR A 92 6.58 8.38 14.70
CA THR A 92 7.44 7.71 15.68
C THR A 92 6.92 6.30 15.92
N LEU A 93 7.80 5.30 15.82
CA LEU A 93 7.48 3.90 16.07
C LEU A 93 8.42 3.33 17.13
N ALA A 94 7.85 2.66 18.13
CA ALA A 94 8.60 1.83 19.07
C ALA A 94 9.19 0.58 18.36
N PRO A 95 10.19 -0.10 18.95
CA PRO A 95 10.72 -1.34 18.41
C PRO A 95 9.62 -2.38 18.13
N GLY A 96 9.59 -2.91 16.91
CA GLY A 96 8.61 -3.90 16.48
C GLY A 96 7.23 -3.36 16.10
N GLU A 97 6.97 -2.07 16.33
CA GLU A 97 5.70 -1.42 15.99
C GLU A 97 5.54 -1.26 14.47
N SER A 98 4.30 -1.36 14.00
CA SER A 98 3.94 -1.16 12.60
C SER A 98 2.81 -0.15 12.46
N ILE A 99 2.84 0.61 11.37
CA ILE A 99 1.78 1.55 10.98
C ILE A 99 1.43 1.37 9.50
N GLY A 100 0.18 1.61 9.15
CA GLY A 100 -0.32 1.55 7.78
C GLY A 100 -0.90 2.89 7.32
N GLY A 101 -0.90 3.10 6.01
CA GLY A 101 -1.46 4.28 5.36
C GLY A 101 -2.98 4.31 5.36
N HIS A 102 -3.53 5.33 6.02
CA HIS A 102 -4.94 5.66 6.01
C HIS A 102 -5.11 7.13 5.63
N GLN A 103 -6.08 7.38 4.74
CA GLN A 103 -6.36 8.71 4.19
C GLN A 103 -6.52 9.80 5.26
N GLU A 104 -7.13 9.47 6.41
CA GLU A 104 -7.47 10.43 7.47
C GLU A 104 -6.41 10.52 8.57
N ASN A 105 -5.75 9.40 8.91
CA ASN A 105 -4.87 9.33 10.09
C ASN A 105 -3.39 9.44 9.72
N THR A 106 -2.99 8.92 8.56
CA THR A 106 -1.60 8.80 8.12
C THR A 106 -1.48 9.12 6.63
N PRO A 107 -1.85 10.35 6.20
CA PRO A 107 -1.90 10.70 4.79
C PRO A 107 -0.56 10.58 4.08
N GLY A 108 0.57 10.71 4.79
CA GLY A 108 1.92 10.51 4.24
C GLY A 108 2.25 9.07 3.83
N LEU A 109 1.43 8.09 4.22
CA LEU A 109 1.56 6.67 3.88
C LEU A 109 0.46 6.20 2.90
N TYR A 110 -0.32 7.13 2.35
CA TYR A 110 -1.43 6.85 1.46
C TYR A 110 -1.24 7.59 0.12
N LEU A 111 -1.42 6.90 -1.00
CA LEU A 111 -1.40 7.55 -2.32
C LEU A 111 -2.55 7.06 -3.19
N PHE A 112 -3.40 7.98 -3.66
CA PHE A 112 -4.42 7.66 -4.66
C PHE A 112 -3.76 7.10 -5.94
N LYS A 113 -4.31 6.01 -6.49
CA LYS A 113 -3.78 5.35 -7.69
C LYS A 113 -4.62 5.64 -8.93
N GLU A 114 -5.91 5.32 -8.92
CA GLU A 114 -6.79 5.49 -10.08
C GLU A 114 -8.27 5.34 -9.68
N PHE A 115 -9.18 5.97 -10.42
CA PHE A 115 -10.60 5.65 -10.31
C PHE A 115 -10.92 4.37 -11.08
N MET A 116 -11.79 3.56 -10.49
CA MET A 116 -12.37 2.39 -11.11
C MET A 116 -13.74 2.73 -11.70
N VAL A 117 -14.23 1.85 -12.59
CA VAL A 117 -15.60 1.94 -13.11
C VAL A 117 -16.56 1.63 -11.97
N GLY A 118 -17.50 2.55 -11.71
CA GLY A 118 -18.55 2.38 -10.71
C GLY A 118 -19.72 1.54 -11.19
N ASN A 119 -20.76 1.43 -10.35
CA ASN A 119 -22.00 0.73 -10.67
C ASN A 119 -22.77 1.41 -11.82
N SER A 120 -22.59 2.72 -12.00
CA SER A 120 -23.15 3.45 -13.15
C SER A 120 -22.50 3.08 -14.50
N GLY A 121 -21.45 2.26 -14.50
CA GLY A 121 -20.66 1.94 -15.69
C GLY A 121 -19.70 3.06 -16.11
N LYS A 122 -19.59 4.13 -15.31
CA LYS A 122 -18.70 5.27 -15.57
C LYS A 122 -17.59 5.35 -14.52
N LYS A 123 -16.44 5.92 -14.91
CA LYS A 123 -15.39 6.35 -13.98
C LYS A 123 -15.69 7.78 -13.54
N ALA A 124 -15.32 8.12 -12.31
CA ALA A 124 -15.40 9.49 -11.84
C ALA A 124 -14.37 10.41 -12.52
N SER A 125 -13.20 9.88 -12.90
CA SER A 125 -12.15 10.61 -13.61
C SER A 125 -11.11 9.63 -14.19
N ASP A 126 -10.29 10.09 -15.16
CA ASP A 126 -9.12 9.36 -15.68
C ASP A 126 -7.82 9.70 -14.93
N ALA A 127 -7.90 10.50 -13.87
CA ALA A 127 -6.76 10.80 -13.01
C ALA A 127 -6.13 9.51 -12.47
N SER A 128 -4.80 9.44 -12.54
CA SER A 128 -4.03 8.31 -12.03
C SER A 128 -2.65 8.72 -11.53
N ASN A 129 -2.09 7.93 -10.61
CA ASN A 129 -0.71 8.01 -10.17
C ASN A 129 -0.06 6.63 -10.19
N SER A 130 1.25 6.61 -10.42
CA SER A 130 2.08 5.40 -10.39
C SER A 130 3.22 5.57 -9.38
N LEU A 131 3.11 4.88 -8.23
CA LEU A 131 4.16 4.88 -7.21
C LEU A 131 5.45 4.26 -7.79
N LYS A 132 6.58 4.93 -7.56
CA LYS A 132 7.90 4.51 -8.04
C LYS A 132 8.83 4.10 -6.92
N SER A 133 8.88 4.88 -5.85
CA SER A 133 9.73 4.59 -4.68
C SER A 133 9.18 5.27 -3.43
N ILE A 134 9.70 4.83 -2.29
CA ILE A 134 9.47 5.43 -0.97
C ILE A 134 10.84 5.87 -0.46
N THR A 135 10.95 7.11 -0.01
CA THR A 135 12.14 7.64 0.65
C THR A 135 11.83 7.89 2.13
N ILE A 136 12.73 7.48 3.01
CA ILE A 136 12.62 7.68 4.46
C ILE A 136 13.59 8.79 4.87
N ASN A 137 13.07 9.84 5.50
CA ASN A 137 13.87 10.91 6.11
C ASN A 137 13.79 10.80 7.62
N TYR A 138 14.92 10.77 8.31
CA TYR A 138 15.02 10.66 9.78
C TYR A 138 15.07 12.01 10.48
#